data_AF-A0A956HN58-F1
#
_entry.id   AF-A0A956HN58-F1
#
_cell.length_a   1.000
_cell.length_b   1.000
_cell.length_c   1.000
_cell.angle_alpha   90.00
_cell.angle_beta   90.00
_cell.angle_gamma   90.00
#
_symmetry.space_group_name_H-M   'P 1'
#
loop_
_entity.id
_entity.type
_entity.pdbx_description
1 polymer ?
#
loop_
_entity_poly.entity_id
_entity_poly.type
_entity_poly.pdbx_seq_one_letter_code
_entity_poly.pdbx_strand_id
1 'polypeptide(L)'
;NVYRYFESREQILLELLTSDEAEWVGALELALAPLAEQGDVDAVADIIARTLAARPRLCLLSATLSSVLEQNLSSETIEAFKDVALGLGVRIANTLHAALPALSVAAATELVHYVHALIAGLWPMGHPPEAVRAVVAAPRFAVFRHAFPAELQRGVRALLRGFLDR
;
A
#
# COMPACT_ATOMS: atom_id res chain seq x y z
N ASN A 1 22.85 8.21 -20.56
CA ASN A 1 23.61 8.66 -19.39
C ASN A 1 22.61 9.10 -18.33
N VAL A 2 22.13 8.14 -17.51
CA VAL A 2 20.93 8.29 -16.64
C VAL A 2 21.21 9.25 -15.46
N TYR A 3 22.46 9.33 -15.01
CA TYR A 3 22.93 10.28 -13.99
C TYR A 3 22.88 11.76 -14.39
N ARG A 4 22.48 12.08 -15.63
CA ARG A 4 22.24 13.47 -16.03
C ARG A 4 20.89 13.99 -15.53
N TYR A 5 19.97 13.10 -15.15
CA TYR A 5 18.62 13.43 -14.69
C TYR A 5 18.35 12.98 -13.25
N PHE A 6 19.15 12.06 -12.71
CA PHE A 6 18.95 11.50 -11.37
C PHE A 6 20.24 11.55 -10.56
N GLU A 7 20.12 11.96 -9.29
CA GLU A 7 21.21 12.03 -8.31
C GLU A 7 21.67 10.64 -7.86
N SER A 8 20.78 9.64 -7.85
CA SER A 8 21.05 8.30 -7.33
C SER A 8 20.16 7.22 -7.95
N ARG A 9 20.46 5.95 -7.61
CA ARG A 9 19.60 4.81 -7.97
C ARG A 9 18.28 4.88 -7.19
N GLU A 10 18.35 5.32 -5.95
CA GLU A 10 17.23 5.49 -5.04
C GLU A 10 16.22 6.48 -5.62
N GLN A 11 16.68 7.57 -6.25
CA GLN A 11 15.78 8.52 -6.90
C GLN A 11 15.01 7.87 -8.05
N ILE A 12 15.68 7.05 -8.87
CA ILE A 12 15.02 6.30 -9.96
C ILE A 12 13.95 5.34 -9.41
N LEU A 13 14.25 4.67 -8.30
CA LEU A 13 13.30 3.76 -7.64
C LEU A 13 12.13 4.52 -7.01
N LEU A 14 12.37 5.73 -6.50
CA LEU A 14 11.34 6.59 -5.91
C LEU A 14 10.37 7.12 -6.98
N GLU A 15 10.88 7.53 -8.15
CA GLU A 15 10.05 7.89 -9.30
C GLU A 15 9.20 6.72 -9.80
N LEU A 16 9.79 5.51 -9.82
CA LEU A 16 9.06 4.30 -10.19
C LEU A 16 7.95 3.97 -9.19
N LEU A 17 8.23 4.12 -7.88
CA LEU A 17 7.22 3.97 -6.83
C LEU A 17 6.08 4.97 -7.04
N THR A 18 6.39 6.25 -7.26
CA THR A 18 5.39 7.30 -7.49
C THR A 18 4.50 7.00 -8.70
N SER A 19 5.09 6.54 -9.80
CA SER A 19 4.33 6.11 -10.99
C SER A 19 3.44 4.90 -10.69
N ASP A 20 3.95 3.90 -9.96
CA ASP A 20 3.21 2.69 -9.60
C ASP A 20 2.04 3.01 -8.64
N GLU A 21 2.24 3.93 -7.69
CA GLU A 21 1.19 4.43 -6.81
C GLU A 21 0.11 5.17 -7.60
N ALA A 22 0.49 6.08 -8.51
CA ALA A 22 -0.47 6.81 -9.33
C ALA A 22 -1.34 5.88 -10.19
N GLU A 23 -0.73 4.84 -10.78
CA GLU A 23 -1.46 3.82 -11.54
C GLU A 23 -2.38 3.00 -10.63
N TRP A 24 -1.90 2.62 -9.44
CA TRP A 24 -2.71 1.91 -8.45
C TRP A 24 -3.92 2.73 -8.01
N VAL A 25 -3.76 4.01 -7.70
CA VAL A 25 -4.87 4.90 -7.31
C VAL A 25 -5.94 4.95 -8.40
N GLY A 26 -5.54 5.09 -9.67
CA GLY A 26 -6.48 5.04 -10.79
C GLY A 26 -7.22 3.70 -10.90
N ALA A 27 -6.54 2.58 -10.68
CA ALA A 27 -7.18 1.27 -10.67
C ALA A 27 -8.11 1.06 -9.46
N LEU A 28 -7.76 1.62 -8.30
CA LEU A 28 -8.57 1.59 -7.09
C LEU A 28 -9.85 2.41 -7.27
N GLU A 29 -9.75 3.62 -7.81
CA GLU A 29 -10.88 4.48 -8.16
C GLU A 29 -11.88 3.75 -9.06
N LEU A 30 -11.38 3.13 -10.15
CA LEU A 30 -12.21 2.36 -11.08
C LEU A 30 -12.86 1.14 -10.42
N ALA A 31 -12.14 0.43 -9.55
CA ALA A 31 -12.64 -0.77 -8.89
C ALA A 31 -13.68 -0.45 -7.79
N LEU A 32 -13.55 0.69 -7.12
CA LEU A 32 -14.46 1.12 -6.05
C LEU A 32 -15.67 1.90 -6.55
N ALA A 33 -15.63 2.49 -7.75
CA ALA A 33 -16.75 3.24 -8.32
C ALA A 33 -18.11 2.49 -8.28
N PRO A 34 -18.20 1.18 -8.57
CA PRO A 34 -19.45 0.44 -8.47
C PRO A 34 -20.01 0.33 -7.05
N LEU A 35 -19.17 0.48 -6.01
CA LEU A 35 -19.55 0.41 -4.60
C LEU A 35 -19.92 1.76 -3.99
N ALA A 36 -20.00 2.83 -4.79
CA ALA A 36 -20.38 4.15 -4.32
C ALA A 36 -21.67 4.10 -3.49
N GLU A 37 -21.62 4.68 -2.29
CA GLU A 37 -22.72 4.74 -1.31
C GLU A 37 -23.26 3.40 -0.80
N GLN A 38 -22.65 2.26 -1.16
CA GLN A 38 -23.16 0.94 -0.76
C GLN A 38 -22.84 0.60 0.70
N GLY A 39 -21.73 1.12 1.25
CA GLY A 39 -21.34 0.81 2.62
C GLY A 39 -20.76 -0.61 2.83
N ASP A 40 -20.41 -1.33 1.76
CA ASP A 40 -19.90 -2.70 1.84
C ASP A 40 -18.40 -2.73 2.22
N VAL A 41 -18.14 -2.80 3.52
CA VAL A 41 -16.80 -2.84 4.11
C VAL A 41 -15.98 -4.04 3.65
N ASP A 42 -16.61 -5.22 3.52
CA ASP A 42 -15.91 -6.44 3.14
C ASP A 42 -15.47 -6.36 1.67
N ALA A 43 -16.31 -5.84 0.78
CA ALA A 43 -15.98 -5.63 -0.62
C ALA A 43 -14.89 -4.56 -0.82
N VAL A 44 -14.93 -3.46 -0.06
CA VAL A 44 -13.88 -2.42 -0.10
C VAL A 44 -12.52 -2.99 0.34
N ALA A 45 -12.49 -3.75 1.45
CA ALA A 45 -11.26 -4.37 1.93
C ALA A 45 -10.69 -5.39 0.92
N ASP A 46 -11.56 -6.19 0.29
CA ASP A 46 -11.19 -7.12 -0.77
C ASP A 46 -10.58 -6.41 -1.99
N ILE A 47 -11.21 -5.33 -2.46
CA ILE A 47 -10.72 -4.55 -3.60
C ILE A 47 -9.35 -3.93 -3.32
N ILE A 48 -9.15 -3.32 -2.15
CA ILE A 48 -7.84 -2.77 -1.74
C ILE A 48 -6.77 -3.87 -1.79
N ALA A 49 -7.06 -5.03 -1.17
CA ALA A 49 -6.10 -6.13 -1.11
C ALA A 49 -5.77 -6.71 -2.50
N ARG A 50 -6.77 -6.94 -3.34
CA ARG A 50 -6.57 -7.49 -4.69
C ARG A 50 -5.84 -6.52 -5.62
N THR A 51 -6.18 -5.23 -5.58
CA THR A 51 -5.54 -4.23 -6.44
C THR A 51 -4.08 -3.98 -6.09
N LEU A 52 -3.72 -4.09 -4.79
CA LEU A 52 -2.33 -4.05 -4.33
C LEU A 52 -1.58 -5.36 -4.64
N ALA A 53 -2.20 -6.51 -4.38
CA ALA A 53 -1.60 -7.82 -4.68
C ALA A 53 -1.26 -8.01 -6.17
N ALA A 54 -2.03 -7.38 -7.06
CA ALA A 54 -1.75 -7.36 -8.49
C ALA A 54 -0.50 -6.52 -8.88
N ARG A 55 0.09 -5.79 -7.93
CA ARG A 55 1.21 -4.84 -8.14
C ARG A 55 2.40 -5.18 -7.25
N PRO A 56 3.13 -6.27 -7.56
CA PRO A 56 4.25 -6.73 -6.72
C PRO A 56 5.39 -5.72 -6.61
N ARG A 57 5.65 -4.94 -7.67
CA ARG A 57 6.70 -3.91 -7.67
C ARG A 57 6.36 -2.77 -6.73
N LEU A 58 5.13 -2.26 -6.78
CA LEU A 58 4.60 -1.27 -5.84
C LEU A 58 4.82 -1.76 -4.39
N CYS A 59 4.30 -2.95 -4.07
CA CYS A 59 4.39 -3.47 -2.71
C CYS A 59 5.85 -3.65 -2.23
N LEU A 60 6.75 -4.09 -3.13
CA LEU A 60 8.17 -4.22 -2.83
C LEU A 60 8.85 -2.87 -2.56
N LEU A 61 8.57 -1.86 -3.40
CA LEU A 61 9.15 -0.53 -3.27
C LEU A 61 8.58 0.18 -2.03
N SER A 62 7.27 0.13 -1.79
CA SER A 62 6.64 0.67 -0.57
C SER A 62 7.24 0.03 0.69
N ALA A 63 7.48 -1.29 0.69
CA ALA A 63 8.07 -1.98 1.84
C ALA A 63 9.53 -1.64 2.10
N THR A 64 10.22 -1.03 1.13
CA THR A 64 11.63 -0.61 1.27
C THR A 64 11.80 0.90 1.38
N LEU A 65 10.71 1.68 1.21
CA LEU A 65 10.71 3.15 1.15
C LEU A 65 11.50 3.81 2.29
N SER A 66 11.02 3.70 3.53
CA SER A 66 11.65 4.39 4.67
C SER A 66 12.95 3.75 5.14
N SER A 67 13.18 2.46 4.84
CA SER A 67 14.41 1.77 5.24
C SER A 67 15.57 1.93 4.27
N VAL A 68 15.30 2.30 3.00
CA VAL A 68 16.31 2.30 1.95
C VAL A 68 16.18 3.54 1.07
N LEU A 69 15.03 3.74 0.43
CA LEU A 69 14.89 4.78 -0.60
C LEU A 69 15.04 6.18 0.01
N GLU A 70 14.46 6.43 1.18
CA GLU A 70 14.46 7.76 1.80
C GLU A 70 15.80 8.14 2.48
N GLN A 71 16.75 7.21 2.63
CA GLN A 71 17.97 7.46 3.42
C GLN A 71 19.10 8.17 2.65
N ASN A 72 19.11 8.07 1.31
CA ASN A 72 20.23 8.52 0.47
C ASN A 72 19.81 9.60 -0.55
N LEU A 73 18.79 10.38 -0.22
CA LEU A 73 18.25 11.41 -1.11
C LEU A 73 18.36 12.80 -0.48
N SER A 74 18.43 13.81 -1.34
CA SER A 74 18.36 15.21 -0.93
C SER A 74 16.98 15.54 -0.33
N SER A 75 16.94 16.50 0.58
CA SER A 75 15.69 16.96 1.20
C SER A 75 14.70 17.46 0.16
N GLU A 76 15.18 18.12 -0.89
CA GLU A 76 14.38 18.62 -2.01
C GLU A 76 13.72 17.49 -2.80
N THR A 77 14.44 16.38 -3.02
CA THR A 77 13.89 15.19 -3.69
C THR A 77 12.83 14.52 -2.81
N ILE A 78 13.07 14.44 -1.50
CA ILE A 78 12.08 13.91 -0.54
C ILE A 78 10.84 14.80 -0.49
N GLU A 79 11.00 16.12 -0.43
CA GLU A 79 9.89 17.07 -0.42
C GLU A 79 9.00 16.90 -1.66
N ALA A 80 9.60 16.89 -2.86
CA ALA A 80 8.87 16.68 -4.11
C ALA A 80 8.10 15.34 -4.13
N PHE A 81 8.70 14.27 -3.62
CA PHE A 81 8.02 12.98 -3.47
C PHE A 81 6.84 13.06 -2.48
N LYS A 82 7.03 13.71 -1.33
CA LYS A 82 5.98 13.86 -0.31
C LYS A 82 4.79 14.67 -0.81
N ASP A 83 5.03 15.69 -1.64
CA ASP A 83 3.96 16.45 -2.29
C ASP A 83 3.10 15.58 -3.21
N VAL A 84 3.72 14.72 -4.01
CA VAL A 84 2.97 13.79 -4.87
C VAL A 84 2.22 12.76 -4.04
N ALA A 85 2.87 12.18 -3.03
CA ALA A 85 2.26 11.22 -2.11
C ALA A 85 1.05 11.82 -1.37
N LEU A 86 1.12 13.10 -0.98
CA LEU A 86 0.00 13.82 -0.37
C LEU A 86 -1.20 13.90 -1.33
N GLY A 87 -0.95 14.27 -2.60
CA GLY A 87 -1.99 14.33 -3.63
C GLY A 87 -2.65 12.96 -3.89
N LEU A 88 -1.86 11.90 -3.96
CA LEU A 88 -2.38 10.53 -4.10
C LEU A 88 -3.16 10.07 -2.86
N GLY A 89 -2.68 10.38 -1.67
CA GLY A 89 -3.37 10.09 -0.40
C GLY A 89 -4.76 10.73 -0.32
N VAL A 90 -4.89 11.99 -0.76
CA VAL A 90 -6.18 12.69 -0.83
C VAL A 90 -7.14 11.99 -1.79
N ARG A 91 -6.66 11.56 -2.97
CA ARG A 91 -7.48 10.82 -3.94
C ARG A 91 -7.99 9.50 -3.36
N ILE A 92 -7.12 8.74 -2.70
CA ILE A 92 -7.51 7.49 -2.04
C ILE A 92 -8.56 7.77 -0.96
N ALA A 93 -8.33 8.74 -0.08
CA ALA A 93 -9.27 9.08 0.99
C ALA A 93 -10.67 9.46 0.47
N ASN A 94 -10.74 10.27 -0.58
CA ASN A 94 -12.00 10.64 -1.22
C ASN A 94 -12.70 9.45 -1.87
N THR A 95 -11.92 8.56 -2.51
CA THR A 95 -12.46 7.33 -3.12
C THR A 95 -13.07 6.40 -2.07
N LEU A 96 -12.39 6.24 -0.93
CA LEU A 96 -12.87 5.44 0.19
C LEU A 96 -14.12 6.05 0.81
N HIS A 97 -14.16 7.37 1.01
CA HIS A 97 -15.34 8.07 1.50
C HIS A 97 -16.53 7.92 0.56
N ALA A 98 -16.32 7.98 -0.76
CA ALA A 98 -17.40 7.76 -1.73
C ALA A 98 -17.98 6.34 -1.66
N ALA A 99 -17.13 5.32 -1.47
CA ALA A 99 -17.59 3.93 -1.30
C ALA A 99 -18.24 3.66 0.07
N LEU A 100 -17.74 4.33 1.12
CA LEU A 100 -18.17 4.20 2.51
C LEU A 100 -18.48 5.60 3.09
N PRO A 101 -19.66 6.19 2.84
CA PRO A 101 -19.96 7.56 3.28
C PRO A 101 -19.86 7.78 4.81
N ALA A 102 -20.04 6.72 5.60
CA ALA A 102 -19.87 6.76 7.05
C ALA A 102 -18.40 6.89 7.50
N LEU A 103 -17.43 6.55 6.63
CA LEU A 103 -16.02 6.74 6.89
C LEU A 103 -15.67 8.20 6.57
N SER A 104 -15.39 9.01 7.59
CA SER A 104 -14.97 10.39 7.37
C SER A 104 -13.67 10.46 6.54
N VAL A 105 -13.48 11.56 5.79
CA VAL A 105 -12.24 11.76 5.01
C VAL A 105 -10.99 11.71 5.91
N ALA A 106 -11.06 12.24 7.13
CA ALA A 106 -9.95 12.17 8.09
C ALA A 106 -9.62 10.72 8.48
N ALA A 107 -10.63 9.90 8.81
CA ALA A 107 -10.44 8.48 9.10
C ALA A 107 -9.94 7.71 7.88
N ALA A 108 -10.39 8.06 6.68
CA ALA A 108 -9.88 7.50 5.44
C ALA A 108 -8.40 7.83 5.22
N THR A 109 -7.97 9.07 5.48
CA THR A 109 -6.55 9.45 5.45
C THR A 109 -5.72 8.66 6.47
N GLU A 110 -6.21 8.48 7.69
CA GLU A 110 -5.54 7.62 8.69
C GLU A 110 -5.44 6.16 8.20
N LEU A 111 -6.50 5.62 7.60
CA LEU A 111 -6.49 4.27 7.04
C LEU A 111 -5.41 4.11 5.97
N VAL A 112 -5.21 5.09 5.07
CA VAL A 112 -4.15 5.03 4.04
C VAL A 112 -2.76 4.82 4.68
N HIS A 113 -2.45 5.55 5.75
CA HIS A 113 -1.19 5.36 6.47
C HIS A 113 -1.05 3.94 7.02
N TYR A 114 -2.12 3.39 7.61
CA TYR A 114 -2.11 2.01 8.12
C TYR A 114 -1.99 0.97 7.00
N VAL A 115 -2.59 1.21 5.83
CA VAL A 115 -2.44 0.34 4.65
C VAL A 115 -0.96 0.28 4.23
N HIS A 116 -0.27 1.42 4.16
CA HIS A 116 1.17 1.44 3.85
C HIS A 116 2.00 0.70 4.91
N ALA A 117 1.69 0.87 6.20
CA ALA A 117 2.35 0.13 7.28
C ALA A 117 2.11 -1.39 7.16
N LEU A 118 0.88 -1.82 6.82
CA LEU A 118 0.55 -3.21 6.56
C LEU A 118 1.34 -3.77 5.38
N ILE A 119 1.46 -3.03 4.27
CA ILE A 119 2.28 -3.44 3.12
C ILE A 119 3.74 -3.62 3.55
N ALA A 120 4.29 -2.67 4.29
CA ALA A 120 5.69 -2.69 4.73
C ALA A 120 6.02 -3.92 5.60
N GLY A 121 5.08 -4.38 6.42
CA GLY A 121 5.25 -5.61 7.21
C GLY A 121 4.91 -6.88 6.45
N LEU A 122 3.72 -6.95 5.83
CA LEU A 122 3.17 -8.18 5.25
C LEU A 122 3.87 -8.58 3.95
N TRP A 123 4.37 -7.63 3.16
CA TRP A 123 5.02 -7.94 1.89
C TRP A 123 6.28 -8.81 2.06
N PRO A 124 7.28 -8.41 2.88
CA PRO A 124 8.46 -9.25 3.11
C PRO A 124 8.13 -10.57 3.83
N MET A 125 7.11 -10.58 4.69
CA MET A 125 6.63 -11.81 5.34
C MET A 125 6.06 -12.83 4.33
N GLY A 126 5.32 -12.37 3.32
CA GLY A 126 4.78 -13.20 2.24
C GLY A 126 5.77 -13.54 1.13
N HIS A 127 6.88 -12.79 1.02
CA HIS A 127 7.91 -12.97 0.00
C HIS A 127 9.30 -13.17 0.62
N PRO A 128 9.47 -14.19 1.49
CA PRO A 128 10.73 -14.35 2.20
C PRO A 128 11.84 -14.90 1.29
N PRO A 129 13.13 -14.72 1.66
CA PRO A 129 14.25 -15.35 1.00
C PRO A 129 14.15 -16.88 0.97
N GLU A 130 14.82 -17.52 0.02
CA GLU A 130 14.74 -18.97 -0.19
C GLU A 130 15.09 -19.79 1.05
N ALA A 131 16.10 -19.36 1.82
CA ALA A 131 16.48 -20.01 3.06
C ALA A 131 15.32 -20.05 4.08
N VAL A 132 14.58 -18.95 4.23
CA VAL A 132 13.41 -18.88 5.12
C VAL A 132 12.27 -19.72 4.57
N ARG A 133 12.01 -19.64 3.25
CA ARG A 133 10.98 -20.44 2.55
C ARG A 133 11.18 -21.94 2.78
N ALA A 134 12.42 -22.41 2.68
CA ALA A 134 12.79 -23.81 2.92
C ALA A 134 12.50 -24.25 4.36
N VAL A 135 12.78 -23.40 5.36
CA VAL A 135 12.48 -23.70 6.76
C VAL A 135 10.97 -23.74 7.01
N VAL A 136 10.23 -22.73 6.57
CA VAL A 136 8.78 -22.62 6.87
C VAL A 136 7.94 -23.68 6.16
N ALA A 137 8.49 -24.40 5.17
CA ALA A 137 7.84 -25.53 4.50
C ALA A 137 7.55 -26.74 5.42
N ALA A 138 8.21 -26.86 6.58
CA ALA A 138 7.88 -27.90 7.55
C ALA A 138 6.58 -27.57 8.32
N PRO A 139 5.72 -28.56 8.66
CA PRO A 139 4.42 -28.31 9.30
C PRO A 139 4.50 -27.54 10.63
N ARG A 140 5.53 -27.79 11.45
CA ARG A 140 5.73 -27.09 12.73
C ARG A 140 5.97 -25.57 12.61
N PHE A 141 6.32 -25.10 11.41
CA PHE A 141 6.56 -23.68 11.11
C PHE A 141 5.45 -23.07 10.25
N ALA A 142 4.30 -23.75 10.11
CA ALA A 142 3.18 -23.28 9.28
C ALA A 142 2.66 -21.89 9.69
N VAL A 143 2.81 -21.50 10.97
CA VAL A 143 2.41 -20.17 11.47
C VAL A 143 3.18 -19.01 10.83
N PHE A 144 4.37 -19.27 10.27
CA PHE A 144 5.20 -18.28 9.59
C PHE A 144 4.97 -18.25 8.07
N ARG A 145 3.96 -18.99 7.57
CA ARG A 145 3.57 -18.94 6.16
C ARG A 145 2.52 -17.86 5.98
N HIS A 146 2.96 -16.75 5.40
CA HIS A 146 2.09 -15.61 5.20
C HIS A 146 1.53 -15.56 3.78
N ALA A 147 0.24 -15.29 3.67
CA ALA A 147 -0.45 -15.13 2.39
C ALA A 147 -0.84 -13.65 2.23
N PHE A 148 0.05 -12.86 1.61
CA PHE A 148 -0.05 -11.40 1.55
C PHE A 148 -1.46 -10.88 1.21
N PRO A 149 -2.14 -11.31 0.13
CA PRO A 149 -3.45 -10.74 -0.22
C PRO A 149 -4.50 -11.00 0.87
N ALA A 150 -4.55 -12.22 1.40
CA ALA A 150 -5.54 -12.60 2.41
C ALA A 150 -5.28 -11.93 3.77
N GLU A 151 -4.02 -11.73 4.14
CA GLU A 151 -3.65 -11.01 5.37
C GLU A 151 -3.91 -9.51 5.27
N LEU A 152 -3.58 -8.91 4.13
CA LEU A 152 -3.86 -7.51 3.87
C LEU A 152 -5.37 -7.24 3.91
N GLN A 153 -6.18 -8.06 3.23
CA GLN A 153 -7.65 -7.95 3.28
C GLN A 153 -8.17 -8.00 4.73
N ARG A 154 -7.69 -8.96 5.52
CA ARG A 154 -8.11 -9.10 6.93
C ARG A 154 -7.74 -7.87 7.76
N GLY A 155 -6.52 -7.36 7.60
CA GLY A 155 -6.03 -6.17 8.31
C GLY A 155 -6.83 -4.92 7.93
N VAL A 156 -7.01 -4.66 6.64
CA VAL A 156 -7.76 -3.51 6.13
C VAL A 156 -9.21 -3.56 6.59
N ARG A 157 -9.86 -4.73 6.53
CA ARG A 157 -11.23 -4.90 7.03
C ARG A 157 -11.33 -4.59 8.52
N ALA A 158 -10.40 -5.07 9.33
CA ALA A 158 -10.41 -4.83 10.78
C ALA A 158 -10.26 -3.34 11.09
N LEU A 159 -9.37 -2.64 10.37
CA LEU A 159 -9.20 -1.19 10.50
C LEU A 159 -10.46 -0.42 10.07
N LEU A 160 -11.02 -0.74 8.91
CA LEU A 160 -12.26 -0.11 8.42
C LEU A 160 -13.40 -0.21 9.43
N ARG A 161 -13.64 -1.40 9.98
CA ARG A 161 -14.66 -1.58 11.03
C ARG A 161 -14.34 -0.76 12.26
N GLY A 162 -13.10 -0.78 12.72
CA GLY A 162 -12.65 0.01 13.88
C GLY A 162 -12.79 1.53 13.70
N PHE A 163 -12.71 2.05 12.46
CA PHE A 163 -12.97 3.46 12.16
C PHE A 163 -14.46 3.79 12.03
N LEU A 164 -15.29 2.84 11.61
CA LEU A 164 -16.74 3.01 11.44
C LEU A 164 -17.53 2.84 12.74
N ASP A 165 -17.00 2.10 13.70
CA ASP A 165 -17.62 1.88 15.02
C ASP A 165 -17.38 3.04 16.02
N ARG A 166 -16.75 4.14 15.58
CA ARG A 166 -16.36 5.30 16.42
C ARG A 166 -17.33 6.47 16.32
#